data_AF-A0A537I9U0-F1
#
_entry.id   AF-A0A537I9U0-F1
#
_cell.length_a   1.000
_cell.length_b   1.000
_cell.length_c   1.000
_cell.angle_alpha   90.00
_cell.angle_beta   90.00
_cell.angle_gamma   90.00
#
_symmetry.space_group_name_H-M   'P 1'
#
loop_
_entity.id
_entity.type
_entity.pdbx_description
1 polymer ?
#
loop_
_entity_poly.entity_id
_entity_poly.type
_entity_poly.pdbx_seq_one_letter_code
_entity_poly.pdbx_strand_id
1 'polypeptide(L)'
;VDSFCHHCAKPIKIGLEHGKAISNPPEPLVFLSMPASKWWDNIVNTCSNNMVFFISKQHLAEWQASNPRATGEALSIEKTVELSRPTYATRMELDFSRPPKEELMQRWAAIGLKGDFWKL
;
A
#
# COMPACT_ATOMS: atom_id res chain seq x y z
N VAL A 1 10.39 -7.76 5.56
CA VAL A 1 10.39 -6.28 5.56
C VAL A 1 10.52 -5.80 6.98
N ASP A 2 11.56 -5.04 7.28
CA ASP A 2 11.72 -4.33 8.55
C ASP A 2 11.41 -2.85 8.32
N SER A 3 10.54 -2.29 9.15
CA SER A 3 10.05 -0.92 9.03
C SER A 3 9.75 -0.34 10.42
N PHE A 4 9.22 0.88 10.46
CA PHE A 4 8.87 1.57 11.69
C PHE A 4 7.52 2.25 11.55
N CYS A 5 6.79 2.35 12.66
CA CYS A 5 5.55 3.11 12.70
C CYS A 5 5.82 4.60 12.54
N HIS A 6 5.12 5.22 11.59
CA HIS A 6 5.25 6.64 11.31
C HIS A 6 4.77 7.53 12.46
N HIS A 7 3.91 7.04 13.35
CA HIS A 7 3.45 7.78 14.53
C HIS A 7 4.45 7.73 15.70
N CYS A 8 4.94 6.54 16.07
CA CYS A 8 5.64 6.31 17.34
C CYS A 8 7.05 5.72 17.21
N ALA A 9 7.53 5.53 15.97
CA ALA A 9 8.82 4.92 15.64
C ALA A 9 9.06 3.49 16.19
N LYS A 10 8.04 2.82 16.73
CA LYS A 10 8.16 1.40 17.13
C LYS A 10 8.40 0.53 15.89
N PRO A 11 9.21 -0.54 16.00
CA PRO A 11 9.53 -1.41 14.88
C PRO A 11 8.29 -2.20 14.42
N ILE A 12 8.22 -2.42 13.11
CA ILE A 12 7.24 -3.28 12.44
C ILE A 12 8.03 -4.29 11.60
N LYS A 13 7.75 -5.57 11.82
CA LYS A 13 8.28 -6.66 11.00
C LYS A 13 7.14 -7.27 10.21
N ILE A 14 7.33 -7.44 8.91
CA ILE A 14 6.37 -8.08 8.01
C ILE A 14 7.10 -9.19 7.26
N GLY A 15 6.55 -10.40 7.35
CA GLY A 15 6.95 -11.57 6.58
C GLY A 15 5.86 -12.01 5.61
N LEU A 16 6.25 -12.83 4.64
CA LEU A 16 5.33 -13.55 3.76
C LEU A 16 5.61 -15.04 3.92
N GLU A 17 4.64 -15.78 4.43
CA GLU A 17 4.72 -17.22 4.63
C GLU A 17 3.55 -17.88 3.90
N HIS A 18 3.85 -18.84 3.02
CA HIS A 18 2.83 -19.57 2.24
C HIS A 18 1.83 -18.66 1.52
N GLY A 19 2.29 -17.50 1.03
CA GLY A 19 1.46 -16.51 0.35
C GLY A 19 0.56 -15.67 1.26
N LYS A 20 0.70 -15.77 2.58
CA LYS A 20 0.01 -14.93 3.58
C LYS A 20 0.99 -13.98 4.25
N ALA A 21 0.54 -12.76 4.49
CA ALA A 21 1.30 -11.82 5.29
C ALA A 21 1.24 -12.22 6.77
N ILE A 22 2.37 -12.15 7.44
CA ILE A 22 2.49 -12.23 8.89
C ILE A 22 3.20 -10.98 9.38
N SER A 23 2.83 -10.48 10.55
CA SER A 23 3.43 -9.25 11.07
C SER A 23 3.55 -9.21 12.58
N ASN A 24 4.53 -8.45 13.05
CA ASN A 24 4.66 -8.06 14.44
C ASN A 24 4.96 -6.56 14.52
N PRO A 25 4.11 -5.73 15.14
CA PRO A 25 2.83 -6.08 15.76
C PRO A 25 1.77 -6.60 14.76
N PRO A 26 0.67 -7.21 15.24
CA PRO A 26 -0.40 -7.69 14.36
C PRO A 26 -1.14 -6.53 13.69
N GLU A 27 -1.67 -6.78 12.50
CA GLU A 27 -2.52 -5.86 11.73
C GLU A 27 -1.93 -4.45 11.45
N PRO A 28 -0.65 -4.32 11.04
CA PRO A 28 -0.12 -3.04 10.63
C PRO A 28 -0.80 -2.60 9.32
N LEU A 29 -0.78 -1.29 9.11
CA LEU A 29 -1.37 -0.65 7.94
C LEU A 29 -0.29 -0.05 7.07
N VAL A 30 -0.53 -0.05 5.77
CA VAL A 30 0.17 0.78 4.79
C VAL A 30 -0.73 1.96 4.45
N PHE A 31 -0.29 3.17 4.78
CA PHE A 31 -0.98 4.39 4.42
C PHE A 31 -0.36 4.99 3.16
N LEU A 32 -1.21 5.27 2.18
CA LEU A 32 -0.85 5.89 0.91
C LEU A 32 -1.43 7.30 0.88
N SER A 33 -0.58 8.32 0.87
CA SER A 33 -1.01 9.73 0.88
C SER A 33 -1.24 10.33 -0.50
N MET A 34 -0.96 9.58 -1.58
CA MET A 34 -1.13 10.05 -2.96
C MET A 34 -2.08 9.15 -3.75
N PRO A 35 -2.94 9.73 -4.60
CA PRO A 35 -3.81 8.96 -5.48
C PRO A 35 -2.99 8.15 -6.50
N ALA A 36 -3.53 7.02 -6.95
CA ALA A 36 -2.88 6.07 -7.83
C ALA A 36 -2.37 6.68 -9.15
N SER A 37 -3.13 7.61 -9.74
CA SER A 37 -2.73 8.35 -10.95
C SER A 37 -1.40 9.11 -10.83
N LYS A 38 -0.91 9.33 -9.61
CA LYS A 38 0.35 10.04 -9.32
C LYS A 38 1.53 9.14 -9.00
N TRP A 39 1.35 7.84 -8.75
CA TRP A 39 2.46 7.05 -8.23
C TRP A 39 3.60 6.90 -9.24
N TRP A 40 3.28 6.89 -10.54
CA TRP A 40 4.25 6.69 -11.62
C TRP A 40 4.91 7.99 -12.08
N ASP A 41 4.42 9.15 -11.64
CA ASP A 41 5.10 10.45 -11.88
C ASP A 41 6.49 10.44 -11.22
N ASN A 42 6.58 9.86 -10.01
CA ASN A 42 7.82 9.59 -9.32
C ASN A 42 7.65 8.44 -8.32
N ILE A 43 7.99 7.22 -8.74
CA ILE A 43 7.79 6.02 -7.90
C ILE A 43 8.62 6.04 -6.62
N VAL A 44 9.81 6.63 -6.65
CA VAL A 44 10.68 6.74 -5.48
C VAL A 44 10.04 7.65 -4.44
N ASN A 45 9.51 8.80 -4.86
CA ASN A 45 8.78 9.71 -3.96
C ASN A 45 7.50 9.08 -3.41
N THR A 46 6.80 8.30 -4.24
CA THR A 46 5.62 7.56 -3.79
C THR A 46 5.98 6.58 -2.68
N CYS A 47 6.93 5.68 -2.95
CA CYS A 47 7.27 4.61 -2.02
C CYS A 47 8.03 5.09 -0.77
N SER A 48 8.85 6.15 -0.89
CA SER A 48 9.74 6.58 0.21
C SER A 48 9.11 7.63 1.12
N ASN A 49 8.25 8.50 0.57
CA ASN A 49 7.71 9.65 1.32
C ASN A 49 6.19 9.59 1.50
N ASN A 50 5.48 8.83 0.67
CA ASN A 50 4.01 8.83 0.62
C ASN A 50 3.38 7.45 0.85
N MET A 51 4.21 6.45 1.16
CA MET A 51 3.79 5.11 1.55
C MET A 51 4.45 4.80 2.90
N VAL A 52 3.69 4.98 3.98
CA VAL A 52 4.20 4.87 5.35
C VAL A 52 3.43 3.82 6.15
N PHE A 53 4.05 3.30 7.20
CA PHE A 53 3.46 2.21 7.98
C PHE A 53 2.92 2.71 9.32
N PHE A 54 1.80 2.12 9.76
CA PHE A 54 1.27 2.30 11.11
C PHE A 54 1.09 0.96 11.80
N ILE A 55 1.40 0.89 13.11
CA ILE A 55 1.22 -0.36 13.86
C ILE A 55 -0.26 -0.73 14.06
N SER A 56 -1.18 0.23 13.92
CA SER A 56 -2.61 0.03 14.13
C SER A 56 -3.44 1.18 13.54
N LYS A 57 -4.75 0.97 13.42
CA LYS A 57 -5.73 2.02 13.08
C LYS A 57 -5.73 3.18 14.08
N GLN A 58 -5.51 2.89 15.36
CA GLN A 58 -5.45 3.92 16.40
C GLN A 58 -4.28 4.87 16.16
N HIS A 59 -3.08 4.35 15.89
CA HIS A 59 -1.90 5.17 15.62
C HIS A 59 -2.05 6.01 14.35
N LEU A 60 -2.72 5.47 13.32
CA LEU A 60 -3.08 6.25 12.14
C LEU A 60 -4.00 7.42 12.51
N ALA A 61 -5.06 7.16 13.28
CA ALA A 61 -6.01 8.20 13.70
C ALA A 61 -5.35 9.29 14.57
N GLU A 62 -4.51 8.91 15.53
CA GLU A 62 -3.76 9.84 16.39
C GLU A 62 -2.80 10.73 15.58
N TRP A 63 -2.11 10.12 14.61
CA TRP A 63 -1.26 10.87 13.70
C TRP A 63 -2.08 11.81 12.80
N GLN A 64 -3.20 11.36 12.23
CA GLN A 64 -4.07 12.20 11.39
C GLN A 64 -4.69 13.36 12.18
N ALA A 65 -5.05 13.16 13.45
CA ALA A 65 -5.54 14.24 14.32
C ALA A 65 -4.48 15.35 14.50
N SER A 66 -3.20 14.97 14.54
CA SER A 66 -2.08 15.92 14.61
C SER A 66 -1.68 16.47 13.24
N ASN A 67 -2.13 15.85 12.15
CA ASN A 67 -1.76 16.19 10.77
C ASN A 67 -3.01 16.29 9.88
N PRO A 68 -3.93 17.23 10.14
CA PRO A 68 -5.26 17.25 9.51
C PRO A 68 -5.24 17.49 7.99
N ARG A 69 -4.10 17.92 7.42
CA ARG A 69 -3.93 18.06 5.97
C ARG A 69 -3.50 16.77 5.29
N ALA A 70 -3.07 15.76 6.05
CA ALA A 70 -2.65 14.48 5.50
C ALA A 70 -3.87 13.65 5.11
N THR A 71 -4.15 13.60 3.81
CA THR A 71 -5.19 12.78 3.21
C THR A 71 -4.58 11.53 2.58
N GLY A 72 -5.39 10.48 2.41
CA GLY A 72 -4.92 9.22 1.86
C GLY A 72 -5.82 8.05 2.20
N GLU A 73 -5.40 6.87 1.78
CA GLU A 73 -6.07 5.60 2.03
C GLU A 73 -5.14 4.65 2.79
N ALA A 74 -5.71 3.87 3.72
CA ALA A 74 -4.97 2.88 4.50
C ALA A 74 -5.38 1.47 4.10
N LEU A 75 -4.39 0.63 3.81
CA LEU A 75 -4.56 -0.77 3.44
C LEU A 75 -3.98 -1.68 4.53
N SER A 76 -4.57 -2.87 4.69
CA SER A 76 -3.87 -3.96 5.38
C SER A 76 -2.69 -4.45 4.53
N ILE A 77 -1.78 -5.20 5.14
CA ILE A 77 -0.65 -5.79 4.41
C ILE A 77 -1.15 -6.75 3.33
N GLU A 78 -2.16 -7.58 3.63
CA GLU A 78 -2.73 -8.53 2.68
C GLU A 78 -3.30 -7.80 1.47
N LYS A 79 -4.05 -6.71 1.70
CA LYS A 79 -4.62 -5.90 0.62
C LYS A 79 -3.53 -5.19 -0.19
N THR A 80 -2.43 -4.81 0.43
CA THR A 80 -1.25 -4.24 -0.25
C THR A 80 -0.56 -5.27 -1.15
N VAL A 81 -0.45 -6.52 -0.70
CA VAL A 81 0.07 -7.63 -1.50
C VAL A 81 -0.84 -7.88 -2.70
N GLU A 82 -2.16 -7.99 -2.48
CA GLU A 82 -3.14 -8.18 -3.56
C GLU A 82 -3.15 -7.02 -4.56
N LEU A 83 -2.98 -5.77 -4.10
CA LEU A 83 -2.84 -4.61 -4.97
C LEU A 83 -1.67 -4.75 -5.95
N SER A 84 -0.55 -5.29 -5.47
CA SER A 84 0.68 -5.43 -6.27
C SER A 84 0.68 -6.66 -7.18
N ARG A 85 -0.09 -7.70 -6.82
CA ARG A 85 -0.05 -9.02 -7.48
C ARG A 85 -0.22 -8.94 -9.01
N PRO A 86 -1.18 -8.18 -9.58
CA PRO A 86 -1.35 -8.11 -11.04
C PRO A 86 -0.12 -7.55 -11.76
N THR A 87 0.56 -6.58 -11.15
CA THR A 87 1.75 -5.93 -11.71
C THR A 87 2.95 -6.88 -11.77
N TYR A 88 3.03 -7.82 -10.83
CA TYR A 88 4.19 -8.71 -10.67
C TYR A 88 3.94 -10.16 -11.12
N ALA A 89 2.69 -10.55 -11.40
CA ALA A 89 2.31 -11.95 -11.67
C ALA A 89 3.12 -12.59 -12.80
N THR A 90 3.32 -11.86 -13.89
CA THR A 90 4.03 -12.31 -15.10
C THR A 90 5.41 -11.68 -15.22
N ARG A 91 5.94 -11.06 -14.15
CA ARG A 91 7.15 -10.22 -14.21
C ARG A 91 8.40 -10.96 -14.67
N MET A 92 8.40 -12.28 -14.48
CA MET A 92 9.50 -13.20 -14.83
C MET A 92 9.38 -13.77 -16.25
N GLU A 93 8.29 -13.49 -16.97
CA GLU A 93 8.09 -13.93 -18.36
C GLU A 93 8.93 -13.05 -19.31
N LEU A 94 9.43 -13.65 -20.40
CA LEU A 94 10.35 -12.98 -21.34
C LEU A 94 9.67 -11.83 -22.09
N ASP A 95 8.38 -11.96 -22.37
CA ASP A 95 7.52 -11.01 -23.06
C ASP A 95 6.68 -10.16 -22.09
N PHE A 96 7.12 -10.06 -20.83
CA PHE A 96 6.43 -9.29 -19.81
C PHE A 96 6.12 -7.88 -20.30
N SER A 97 4.82 -7.57 -20.31
CA SER A 97 4.30 -6.22 -20.40
C SER A 97 3.47 -5.94 -19.15
N ARG A 98 3.48 -4.68 -18.70
CA ARG A 98 2.61 -4.26 -17.60
C ARG A 98 1.16 -4.42 -18.04
N PRO A 99 0.26 -4.92 -17.17
CA PRO A 99 -1.16 -4.98 -17.51
C PRO A 99 -1.72 -3.60 -17.89
N PRO A 100 -2.68 -3.53 -18.82
CA PRO A 100 -3.37 -2.28 -19.17
C PRO A 100 -4.02 -1.62 -17.95
N LYS A 101 -4.18 -0.29 -17.99
CA LYS A 101 -4.77 0.48 -16.88
C LYS A 101 -6.16 -0.01 -16.51
N GLU A 102 -6.97 -0.31 -17.52
CA GLU A 102 -8.34 -0.78 -17.39
C GLU A 102 -8.38 -2.12 -16.65
N GLU A 103 -7.46 -3.03 -16.97
CA GLU A 103 -7.35 -4.32 -16.30
C GLU A 103 -6.91 -4.15 -14.83
N LEU A 104 -5.90 -3.30 -14.57
CA LEU A 104 -5.47 -2.99 -13.21
C LEU A 104 -6.62 -2.41 -12.37
N MET A 105 -7.35 -1.45 -12.92
CA MET A 105 -8.48 -0.82 -12.25
C MET A 105 -9.62 -1.82 -11.98
N GLN A 106 -9.91 -2.74 -12.91
CA GLN A 106 -10.89 -3.81 -12.67
C GLN A 106 -10.46 -4.74 -11.53
N ARG A 107 -9.18 -5.14 -11.49
CA ARG A 107 -8.64 -5.99 -10.42
C ARG A 107 -8.64 -5.28 -9.08
N TRP A 108 -8.28 -4.00 -9.04
CA TRP A 108 -8.36 -3.17 -7.84
C TRP A 108 -9.79 -3.00 -7.34
N ALA A 109 -10.74 -2.75 -8.24
CA ALA A 109 -12.15 -2.67 -7.88
C ALA A 109 -12.69 -4.00 -7.29
N ALA A 110 -12.22 -5.15 -7.78
CA ALA A 110 -12.59 -6.48 -7.29
C ALA A 110 -12.14 -6.74 -5.84
N ILE A 111 -11.00 -6.18 -5.43
CA ILE A 111 -10.55 -6.22 -4.03
C ILE A 111 -11.10 -5.04 -3.20
N GLY A 112 -12.02 -4.24 -3.76
CA GLY A 112 -12.68 -3.15 -3.06
C GLY A 112 -11.84 -1.88 -2.94
N LEU A 113 -10.90 -1.66 -3.86
CA LEU A 113 -10.22 -0.38 -4.04
C LEU A 113 -10.97 0.41 -5.11
N LYS A 114 -11.79 1.37 -4.67
CA LYS A 114 -12.75 2.09 -5.52
C LYS A 114 -12.74 3.58 -5.20
N GLY A 115 -13.25 4.39 -6.11
CA GLY A 115 -13.28 5.85 -5.96
C GLY A 115 -12.10 6.54 -6.62
N ASP A 116 -12.08 7.87 -6.56
CA ASP A 116 -11.13 8.69 -7.33
C ASP A 116 -9.67 8.48 -6.92
N PHE A 117 -9.43 8.08 -5.67
CA PHE A 117 -8.08 7.77 -5.19
C PHE A 117 -7.41 6.64 -5.96
N TRP A 118 -8.17 5.66 -6.48
CA TRP A 118 -7.63 4.45 -7.12
C TRP A 118 -7.70 4.48 -8.66
N LYS A 119 -8.05 5.61 -9.27
CA LYS A 119 -8.04 5.77 -10.74
C LYS A 119 -6.60 5.99 -11.25
N LEU A 120 -6.26 5.33 -12.37
CA LEU A 120 -4.95 5.40 -13.07
C LEU A 120 -4.93 6.37 -14.25
#